data_AF-A0A3M1XUM0-F1
#
_entry.id   AF-A0A3M1XUM0-F1
#
_cell.length_a   1.000
_cell.length_b   1.000
_cell.length_c   1.000
_cell.angle_alpha   90.00
_cell.angle_beta   90.00
_cell.angle_gamma   90.00
#
_symmetry.space_group_name_H-M   'P 1'
#
loop_
_entity.id
_entity.type
_entity.pdbx_description
1 polymer ?
#
loop_
_entity_poly.entity_id
_entity_poly.type
_entity_poly.pdbx_seq_one_letter_code
_entity_poly.pdbx_strand_id
1 'polypeptide(L)' 'IISDAEEPVSPCGACRQVLMDFAPDIEVIMFSSDGQQRRAMPLKALLPVAFTPDSLPRRS' A
#
# COMPACT_ATOMS: atom_id res chain seq x y z
N ILE A 1 -7.66 -6.40 2.45
CA ILE A 1 -8.57 -5.25 2.73
C ILE A 1 -9.64 -5.25 1.67
N ILE A 2 -10.88 -5.05 2.08
CA ILE A 2 -12.06 -5.04 1.22
C ILE A 2 -12.84 -3.78 1.58
N SER A 3 -13.46 -3.16 0.59
CA SER A 3 -14.36 -2.01 0.75
C SER A 3 -15.56 -2.22 -0.16
N ASP A 4 -16.73 -1.77 0.28
CA ASP A 4 -17.97 -1.80 -0.51
C ASP A 4 -18.11 -0.57 -1.43
N ALA A 5 -17.08 0.27 -1.52
CA ALA A 5 -17.12 1.48 -2.34
C ALA A 5 -17.18 1.18 -3.84
N GLU A 6 -17.94 2.01 -4.55
CA GLU A 6 -18.14 1.94 -6.01
C GLU A 6 -16.88 2.33 -6.80
N GLU A 7 -15.91 3.01 -6.17
CA GLU A 7 -14.60 3.31 -6.74
C GLU A 7 -13.48 2.50 -6.08
N PRO A 8 -12.37 2.23 -6.79
CA PRO A 8 -11.21 1.55 -6.20
C PRO A 8 -10.63 2.32 -5.01
N VAL A 9 -10.64 1.66 -3.84
CA VAL A 9 -10.15 2.26 -2.59
C VAL A 9 -8.70 1.90 -2.35
N SER A 10 -7.92 2.92 -1.99
CA SER A 10 -6.52 2.72 -1.62
C SER A 10 -6.37 2.07 -0.24
N PRO A 11 -5.39 1.17 -0.03
CA PRO A 11 -5.07 0.64 1.30
C PRO A 11 -4.93 1.74 2.36
N CYS A 12 -5.32 1.50 3.60
CA CYS A 12 -5.01 2.42 4.69
C CYS A 12 -3.50 2.46 4.97
N GLY A 13 -3.03 3.49 5.69
CA GLY A 13 -1.61 3.68 5.97
C GLY A 13 -0.95 2.48 6.65
N ALA A 14 -1.62 1.85 7.63
CA ALA A 14 -1.10 0.67 8.32
C ALA A 14 -0.90 -0.53 7.38
N CYS A 15 -1.86 -0.79 6.48
CA CYS A 15 -1.70 -1.85 5.48
C CYS A 15 -0.54 -1.55 4.52
N ARG A 16 -0.39 -0.29 4.08
CA ARG A 16 0.73 0.10 3.22
C ARG A 16 2.07 -0.13 3.92
N GLN A 17 2.17 0.19 5.20
CA GLN A 17 3.39 -0.01 5.98
C GLN A 17 3.74 -1.49 6.12
N VAL A 18 2.76 -2.35 6.45
CA VAL A 18 2.99 -3.80 6.49
C VAL A 18 3.48 -4.31 5.14
N LEU A 19 2.85 -3.89 4.04
CA LEU A 19 3.32 -4.28 2.70
C LEU A 19 4.74 -3.76 2.42
N MET A 20 5.09 -2.56 2.89
CA MET A 20 6.42 -1.98 2.70
C MET A 20 7.50 -2.79 3.43
N ASP A 21 7.18 -3.32 4.61
CA ASP A 21 8.12 -4.09 5.43
C ASP A 21 8.49 -5.43 4.78
N PHE A 22 7.59 -6.05 4.01
CA PHE A 22 7.77 -7.39 3.46
C PHE A 22 7.94 -7.44 1.94
N ALA A 23 7.42 -6.46 1.22
CA ALA A 23 7.37 -6.48 -0.25
C ALA A 23 7.36 -5.06 -0.84
N PRO A 24 8.46 -4.29 -0.68
CA PRO A 24 8.50 -2.86 -1.04
C PRO A 24 8.39 -2.57 -2.55
N ASP A 25 8.66 -3.56 -3.41
CA ASP A 25 8.73 -3.40 -4.87
C ASP A 25 7.48 -3.92 -5.61
N ILE A 26 6.37 -4.15 -4.90
CA ILE A 26 5.13 -4.65 -5.50
C ILE A 26 4.30 -3.57 -6.19
N GLU A 27 3.48 -4.01 -7.14
CA GLU A 27 2.32 -3.26 -7.63
C GLU A 27 1.08 -3.59 -6.79
N VAL A 28 0.37 -2.56 -6.36
CA VAL A 28 -0.90 -2.68 -5.64
C VAL A 28 -2.03 -2.49 -6.63
N ILE A 29 -2.82 -3.55 -6.83
CA ILE A 29 -4.02 -3.53 -7.68
C ILE A 29 -5.25 -3.38 -6.78
N MET A 30 -6.04 -2.35 -7.04
CA MET A 30 -7.25 -1.98 -6.30
C MET A 30 -8.45 -2.08 -7.23
N PHE A 31 -9.56 -2.60 -6.74
CA PHE A 31 -10.80 -2.76 -7.49
C PHE A 31 -11.96 -2.04 -6.78
N SER A 32 -12.96 -1.61 -7.54
CA SER A 32 -14.29 -1.28 -6.99
C SER A 32 -14.97 -2.55 -6.46
N SER A 33 -15.97 -2.39 -5.61
CA SER A 33 -16.70 -3.51 -5.00
C SER A 33 -17.37 -4.45 -6.01
N ASP A 34 -17.76 -3.93 -7.18
CA ASP A 34 -18.33 -4.69 -8.30
C ASP A 34 -17.26 -5.26 -9.28
N GLY A 35 -15.98 -4.99 -9.02
CA GLY A 35 -14.85 -5.41 -9.84
C GLY A 35 -14.74 -4.73 -11.20
N GLN A 36 -15.61 -3.78 -11.55
CA GLN A 36 -15.65 -3.16 -12.88
C GLN A 36 -14.54 -2.11 -13.05
N GLN A 37 -14.18 -1.42 -11.98
CA GLN A 37 -13.11 -0.42 -11.98
C GLN A 37 -11.84 -1.00 -11.36
N ARG A 38 -10.70 -0.63 -11.92
CA ARG A 38 -9.38 -1.02 -11.45
C ARG A 38 -8.43 0.18 -11.44
N ARG A 39 -7.60 0.28 -10.40
CA ARG A 39 -6.40 1.12 -10.39
C ARG A 39 -5.21 0.28 -9.98
N ALA A 40 -4.06 0.49 -10.62
CA ALA A 40 -2.81 -0.18 -10.28
C ALA A 40 -1.74 0.89 -10.07
N MET A 41 -1.00 0.78 -8.97
CA MET A 41 0.04 1.73 -8.60
C MET A 41 1.18 1.01 -7.88
N PRO A 42 2.45 1.42 -8.08
CA PRO A 42 3.54 0.89 -7.27
C PRO A 42 3.34 1.26 -5.80
N LEU A 43 3.65 0.34 -4.88
CA LEU A 43 3.49 0.58 -3.44
C LEU A 43 4.23 1.85 -2.97
N LYS A 44 5.40 2.12 -3.54
CA LYS A 44 6.21 3.31 -3.25
C LYS A 44 5.51 4.64 -3.59
N ALA A 45 4.61 4.64 -4.57
CA ALA A 45 3.80 5.84 -4.86
C ALA A 45 2.64 6.01 -3.87
N LEU A 46 2.17 4.91 -3.28
CA LEU A 46 1.11 4.94 -2.26
C LEU A 46 1.64 5.28 -0.87
N LEU A 47 2.91 5.01 -0.59
CA LEU A 47 3.55 5.36 0.68
C LEU A 47 4.92 6.03 0.43
N PRO A 48 4.92 7.30 -0.02
CA PRO A 48 6.16 8.03 -0.22
C PRO A 48 6.86 8.26 1.12
N VAL A 49 8.19 8.23 1.10
CA VAL A 49 9.03 8.46 2.30
C VAL A 49 8.65 7.50 3.45
N ALA A 50 8.44 6.22 3.10
CA ALA A 50 8.02 5.21 4.06
C ALA A 50 9.04 5.06 5.20
N PHE A 51 8.54 4.76 6.40
CA PHE A 51 9.38 4.30 7.48
C PHE A 51 9.92 2.92 7.11
N THR A 52 11.23 2.71 7.24
CA THR A 52 11.92 1.47 6.86
C THR A 52 12.92 1.09 7.95
N PRO A 53 13.56 -0.10 7.88
CA PRO A 53 14.65 -0.43 8.80
C PRO A 53 15.77 0.63 8.84
N ASP A 54 16.03 1.33 7.74
CA ASP A 54 17.01 2.43 7.68
C ASP A 54 16.59 3.66 8.52
N SER A 55 15.31 3.76 8.86
CA SER A 55 14.76 4.81 9.73
C SER A 55 14.98 4.50 11.22
N LEU A 56 15.35 3.27 11.57
CA LEU A 56 15.64 2.90 12.96
C LEU A 56 17.00 3.44 13.38
N PRO A 57 17.13 3.98 14.61
CA PRO A 57 18.44 4.34 15.15
C PRO A 57 19.29 3.07 15.26
N ARG A 58 20.56 3.16 14.83
CA ARG A 58 21.52 2.08 15.05
C ARG A 58 21.67 1.86 16.55
N ARG A 59 21.22 0.71 17.04
CA ARG A 59 21.51 0.28 18.42
C ARG A 59 23.01 -0.03 18.49
N SER A 60 23.72 0.70 19.36
CA SER A 60 25.08 0.39 19.81
C SER A 60 25.11 -0.90 20.63
#